data_AF-A0AAN6WI41-F1
#
_entry.id   AF-A0AAN6WI41-F1
#
_cell.length_a   1.000
_cell.length_b   1.000
_cell.length_c   1.000
_cell.angle_alpha   90.00
_cell.angle_beta   90.00
_cell.angle_gamma   90.00
#
_symmetry.space_group_name_H-M   'P 1'
#
loop_
_entity.id
_entity.type
_entity.pdbx_description
1 polymer ?
#
loop_
_entity_poly.entity_id
_entity_poly.type
_entity_poly.pdbx_seq_one_letter_code
_entity_poly.pdbx_strand_id
1 'polypeptide(L)' 'MNSSAPPPSTPLTYDDYTVGWVCAVDCETKAAEFMLEARHRDKNGHLLGTIHGYNVAITW' A
#
# COMPACT_ATOMS: atom_id res chain seq x y z
N MET A 1 -15.27 -6.04 -31.26
CA MET A 1 -14.20 -5.55 -30.37
C MET A 1 -14.76 -5.58 -28.97
N ASN A 2 -14.50 -6.64 -28.19
CA ASN A 2 -15.07 -6.79 -26.85
C ASN A 2 -14.09 -6.20 -25.84
N SER A 3 -14.30 -4.96 -25.43
CA SER A 3 -13.57 -4.35 -24.32
C SER A 3 -14.28 -4.74 -23.02
N SER A 4 -13.97 -5.93 -22.49
CA SER A 4 -14.40 -6.27 -21.13
C SER A 4 -13.62 -5.39 -20.16
N ALA A 5 -14.34 -4.61 -19.34
CA ALA A 5 -13.74 -3.86 -18.25
C ALA A 5 -12.88 -4.81 -17.37
N PRO A 6 -11.74 -4.34 -16.84
CA PRO A 6 -10.95 -5.17 -15.93
C PRO A 6 -11.83 -5.66 -14.78
N PRO A 7 -11.63 -6.91 -14.30
CA PRO A 7 -12.41 -7.43 -13.19
C PRO A 7 -12.29 -6.50 -11.98
N PRO A 8 -13.35 -6.36 -11.16
CA PRO A 8 -13.28 -5.55 -9.95
C PRO A 8 -12.15 -6.08 -9.08
N SER A 9 -11.18 -5.22 -8.77
CA SER A 9 -10.08 -5.52 -7.86
C SER A 9 -10.66 -5.96 -6.52
N THR A 10 -10.33 -7.18 -6.10
CA THR A 10 -10.74 -7.72 -4.80
C THR A 10 -10.30 -6.77 -3.69
N PRO A 11 -11.14 -6.52 -2.67
CA PRO A 11 -10.75 -5.69 -1.53
C PRO A 11 -9.53 -6.31 -0.85
N LEU A 12 -8.46 -5.52 -0.69
CA LEU A 12 -7.27 -5.95 0.03
C LEU A 12 -7.59 -6.15 1.51
N THR A 13 -7.03 -7.21 2.08
CA THR A 13 -7.13 -7.60 3.48
C THR A 13 -5.79 -7.43 4.18
N TYR A 14 -5.77 -7.61 5.50
CA TYR A 14 -4.52 -7.55 6.28
C TYR A 14 -3.50 -8.60 5.81
N ASP A 15 -3.96 -9.79 5.43
CA ASP A 15 -3.10 -10.89 5.02
C ASP A 15 -2.38 -10.65 3.69
N ASP A 16 -2.81 -9.63 2.92
CA ASP A 16 -2.19 -9.26 1.66
C ASP A 16 -0.91 -8.40 1.85
N TYR A 17 -0.60 -7.94 3.06
CA TYR A 17 0.56 -7.10 3.38
C TYR A 17 1.63 -7.91 4.10
N THR A 18 2.54 -8.51 3.34
CA THR A 18 3.60 -9.36 3.88
C THR A 18 4.90 -8.60 4.20
N VAL A 19 5.01 -7.35 3.78
CA VAL A 19 6.17 -6.49 4.00
C VAL A 19 5.78 -5.32 4.92
N GLY A 20 6.49 -5.20 6.04
CA GLY A 20 6.37 -4.05 6.95
C GLY A 20 7.60 -3.14 6.87
N TRP A 21 7.38 -1.84 6.78
CA TRP A 21 8.43 -0.82 6.86
C TRP A 21 8.18 0.07 8.08
N VAL A 22 9.03 -0.08 9.09
CA VAL A 22 9.02 0.73 10.31
C VAL A 22 9.89 1.98 10.09
N CYS A 23 9.33 3.15 10.34
CA CYS A 23 10.00 4.45 10.21
C CYS A 23 10.10 5.11 11.58
N ALA A 24 11.29 5.21 12.14
CA ALA A 24 11.49 5.75 13.48
C ALA A 24 11.45 7.30 13.52
N VAL A 25 11.64 7.94 12.36
CA VAL A 25 11.65 9.41 12.25
C VAL A 25 10.84 9.90 11.05
N ASP A 26 10.34 11.14 11.15
CA ASP A 26 9.43 11.73 10.15
C ASP A 26 9.98 11.72 8.72
N CYS A 27 11.28 11.90 8.54
CA CYS A 27 11.87 11.90 7.20
C CYS A 27 11.85 10.51 6.56
N GLU A 28 11.95 9.44 7.35
CA GLU A 28 11.80 8.06 6.87
C GLU A 28 10.36 7.81 6.44
N THR A 29 9.37 8.24 7.25
CA THR A 29 7.95 8.08 6.91
C THR A 29 7.60 8.81 5.61
N LYS A 30 8.10 10.05 5.43
CA LYS A 30 7.90 10.83 4.20
C LYS A 30 8.58 10.18 2.99
N ALA A 31 9.78 9.62 3.17
CA ALA A 31 10.46 8.90 2.11
C ALA A 31 9.70 7.62 1.73
N ALA A 32 9.26 6.83 2.71
CA ALA A 32 8.49 5.62 2.48
C ALA A 32 7.15 5.92 1.78
N GLU A 33 6.45 6.98 2.19
CA GLU A 33 5.24 7.48 1.53
C GLU A 33 5.51 7.90 0.08
N PHE A 34 6.62 8.60 -0.17
CA PHE A 34 7.03 9.02 -1.52
C PHE A 34 7.35 7.83 -2.44
N MET A 35 7.83 6.72 -1.88
CA MET A 35 8.16 5.51 -2.63
C MET A 35 6.94 4.67 -3.03
N LEU A 36 5.74 4.99 -2.54
CA LEU A 36 4.51 4.27 -2.89
C LEU A 36 4.08 4.57 -4.32
N GLU A 37 3.89 3.50 -5.10
CA GLU A 37 3.31 3.56 -6.45
C GLU A 37 1.78 3.74 -6.39
N ALA A 38 1.15 3.15 -5.38
CA ALA A 38 -0.28 3.25 -5.11
C ALA A 38 -0.52 3.28 -3.60
N ARG A 39 -1.53 4.05 -3.16
CA ARG A 39 -1.94 4.12 -1.75
C ARG A 39 -3.20 3.32 -1.52
N HIS A 40 -3.21 2.50 -0.47
CA HIS A 40 -4.38 1.76 -0.03
C HIS A 40 -4.99 2.43 1.19
N ARG A 41 -6.31 2.39 1.28
CA ARG A 41 -7.05 3.00 2.38
C ARG A 41 -7.50 1.89 3.33
N ASP A 42 -7.07 1.95 4.58
CA ASP A 42 -7.65 1.12 5.62
C ASP A 42 -8.61 1.95 6.51
N LYS A 43 -9.25 1.25 7.44
CA LYS A 43 -10.24 1.82 8.36
C LYS A 43 -9.58 2.54 9.54
N ASN A 44 -8.29 2.26 9.78
CA ASN A 44 -7.57 2.64 10.98
C ASN A 44 -6.58 3.80 10.72
N GLY A 45 -6.47 4.27 9.48
CA GLY A 45 -5.57 5.36 9.09
C GLY A 45 -4.11 4.94 8.92
N HIS A 46 -3.81 3.64 8.76
CA HIS A 46 -2.44 3.20 8.50
C HIS A 46 -1.99 3.61 7.09
N LEU A 47 -0.68 3.79 6.94
CA LEU A 47 -0.08 4.11 5.67
C LEU A 47 0.21 2.80 4.92
N LEU A 48 -0.66 2.45 3.98
CA LEU A 48 -0.58 1.21 3.21
C LEU A 48 -0.42 1.54 1.73
N GLY A 49 0.28 0.69 0.99
CA GLY A 49 0.41 0.89 -0.44
C GLY A 49 1.17 -0.21 -1.16
N THR A 50 1.60 0.10 -2.38
CA THR A 50 2.39 -0.81 -3.22
C THR A 50 3.75 -0.20 -3.54
N ILE A 51 4.81 -1.00 -3.48
CA ILE A 51 6.15 -0.65 -3.98
C ILE A 51 6.63 -1.81 -4.86
N HIS A 52 6.93 -1.54 -6.13
CA HIS A 52 7.36 -2.55 -7.12
C HIS A 52 6.48 -3.80 -7.16
N GLY A 53 5.16 -3.62 -7.07
CA GLY A 53 4.18 -4.72 -7.07
C GLY A 53 4.03 -5.50 -5.76
N TYR A 54 4.73 -5.12 -4.68
CA TYR A 54 4.53 -5.67 -3.34
C TYR A 54 3.66 -4.76 -2.49
N ASN A 55 2.68 -5.33 -1.79
CA ASN A 55 1.89 -4.61 -0.80
C ASN A 55 2.75 -4.38 0.46
N VAL A 56 2.91 -3.12 0.84
CA VAL A 56 3.74 -2.69 1.97
C VAL A 56 2.88 -1.96 3.00
N ALA A 57 3.06 -2.32 4.27
CA ALA A 57 2.51 -1.60 5.41
C ALA A 57 3.61 -0.72 6.04
N ILE A 58 3.37 0.59 6.12
CA ILE A 58 4.29 1.56 6.72
C ILE A 58 3.74 1.99 8.09
N THR A 59 4.60 1.94 9.11
CA THR A 59 4.27 2.28 10.49
C THR A 59 5.40 3.09 11.12
N TRP A 60 5.11 3.76 12.24
CA TRP A 60 5.99 4.68 12.95
C TRP A 60 6.11 4.30 14.42
#